data_AF-A0A428K1V9-F1
#
_entry.id   AF-A0A428K1V9-F1
#
_cell.length_a   1.000
_cell.length_b   1.000
_cell.length_c   1.000
_cell.angle_alpha   90.00
_cell.angle_beta   90.00
_cell.angle_gamma   90.00
#
_symmetry.space_group_name_H-M   'P 1'
#
loop_
_entity.id
_entity.type
_entity.pdbx_description
1 polymer ?
#
loop_
_entity_poly.entity_id
_entity_poly.type
_entity_poly.pdbx_seq_one_letter_code
_entity_poly.pdbx_strand_id
1 'polypeptide(L)' 'MKTLQNIQNQIVKLTTNIETNYPELYSVLDETPVSINYTTQPRISIKALEDYLESLKQILKQYIKTHHKK' A
#
# COMPACT_ATOMS: atom_id res chain seq x y z
N MET A 1 -3.18 -18.38 10.27
CA MET A 1 -3.41 -18.34 8.81
C MET A 1 -3.69 -16.90 8.42
N LYS A 2 -2.84 -16.26 7.61
CA LYS A 2 -3.15 -14.91 7.09
C LYS A 2 -4.15 -15.08 5.96
N THR A 3 -5.39 -14.66 6.16
CA THR A 3 -6.43 -14.68 5.14
C THR A 3 -6.31 -13.45 4.24
N LEU A 4 -6.84 -13.52 3.02
CA LEU A 4 -6.95 -12.40 2.08
C LEU A 4 -7.44 -11.11 2.78
N GLN A 5 -8.43 -11.25 3.65
CA GLN A 5 -9.00 -10.17 4.46
C GLN A 5 -7.96 -9.50 5.37
N ASN A 6 -7.03 -10.25 5.95
CA ASN A 6 -5.98 -9.69 6.80
C ASN A 6 -4.95 -8.89 5.99
N ILE A 7 -4.70 -9.27 4.74
CA ILE A 7 -3.80 -8.52 3.84
C ILE A 7 -4.50 -7.24 3.39
N GLN A 8 -5.76 -7.34 2.96
CA GLN A 8 -6.57 -6.18 2.62
C GLN A 8 -6.67 -5.18 3.78
N ASN A 9 -6.95 -5.67 5.00
CA ASN A 9 -7.02 -4.81 6.17
C ASN A 9 -5.67 -4.14 6.50
N GLN A 10 -4.56 -4.83 6.26
CA GLN A 10 -3.24 -4.22 6.37
C GLN A 10 -2.98 -3.17 5.30
N ILE A 11 -3.40 -3.39 4.05
CA ILE A 11 -3.28 -2.41 2.96
C ILE A 11 -4.06 -1.16 3.34
N VAL A 12 -5.35 -1.30 3.69
CA VAL A 12 -6.22 -0.19 4.10
C VAL A 12 -5.62 0.56 5.28
N LYS A 13 -5.17 -0.16 6.31
CA LYS A 13 -4.57 0.47 7.48
C LYS A 13 -3.27 1.21 7.14
N LEU A 14 -2.47 0.68 6.22
CA LEU A 14 -1.23 1.33 5.77
C LEU A 14 -1.54 2.59 4.96
N THR A 15 -2.48 2.51 4.01
CA THR A 15 -2.88 3.65 3.17
C THR A 15 -3.55 4.75 3.99
N THR A 16 -4.43 4.42 4.93
CA THR A 16 -5.00 5.42 5.86
C THR A 16 -3.92 6.06 6.74
N ASN A 17 -2.95 5.27 7.21
CA ASN A 17 -1.84 5.82 7.98
C ASN A 17 -0.94 6.73 7.12
N ILE A 18 -0.76 6.41 5.83
CA ILE A 18 -0.08 7.27 4.86
C ILE A 18 -0.86 8.55 4.63
N GLU A 19 -2.17 8.48 4.37
CA GLU A 19 -3.03 9.65 4.20
C GLU A 19 -2.97 10.60 5.41
N THR A 20 -3.01 10.05 6.62
CA THR A 20 -3.04 10.86 7.86
C THR A 20 -1.66 11.42 8.24
N ASN A 21 -0.58 10.63 8.14
CA ASN A 21 0.75 11.03 8.62
C ASN A 21 1.67 11.54 7.50
N TYR A 22 1.40 11.15 6.26
CA TYR A 22 2.22 11.44 5.08
C TYR A 22 1.33 11.82 3.88
N PRO A 23 0.48 12.86 3.98
CA PRO A 23 -0.45 13.25 2.92
C PRO A 23 0.27 13.56 1.60
N GLU A 24 1.53 14.02 1.66
CA GLU A 24 2.39 14.23 0.49
C GLU A 24 2.67 12.92 -0.27
N LEU A 25 2.96 11.83 0.46
CA LEU A 25 3.17 10.51 -0.14
C LEU A 25 1.83 9.95 -0.66
N TYR A 26 0.73 10.20 0.04
CA TYR A 26 -0.60 9.79 -0.40
C TYR A 26 -1.00 10.48 -1.71
N SER A 27 -0.73 11.78 -1.83
CA SER A 27 -1.04 12.55 -3.04
C SER A 27 -0.27 12.02 -4.26
N VAL A 28 0.99 11.61 -4.09
CA VAL A 28 1.79 10.97 -5.17
C VAL A 28 1.26 9.58 -5.54
N LEU A 29 0.75 8.84 -4.55
CA LEU A 29 0.10 7.54 -4.76
C LEU A 29 -1.28 7.68 -5.43
N ASP A 30 -1.98 8.80 -5.25
CA ASP A 30 -3.25 9.11 -5.90
C ASP A 30 -3.05 9.61 -7.34
N GLU A 31 -2.00 10.41 -7.57
CA GLU A 31 -1.59 10.89 -8.90
C GLU A 31 -1.03 9.78 -9.81
N THR A 32 -0.62 8.65 -9.22
CA THR A 32 -0.39 7.42 -9.97
C THR A 32 -1.63 6.56 -9.83
N PRO A 33 -2.57 6.57 -10.80
CA PRO A 33 -3.63 5.59 -10.84
C PRO A 33 -2.99 4.25 -11.22
N VAL A 34 -2.23 3.64 -10.29
CA VAL A 34 -2.08 2.20 -10.19
C VAL A 34 -3.46 1.71 -9.79
N SER A 35 -4.35 1.74 -10.77
CA SER A 35 -5.27 0.67 -11.09
C SER A 35 -5.41 -0.34 -9.96
N ILE A 36 -6.05 0.09 -8.87
CA ILE A 36 -6.78 -0.77 -7.94
C ILE A 36 -8.04 -1.22 -8.70
N ASN A 37 -7.87 -1.67 -9.95
CA ASN A 37 -8.78 -2.51 -10.69
C ASN A 37 -8.71 -3.91 -10.06
N TYR A 38 -8.99 -3.99 -8.75
CA TYR A 38 -9.27 -5.25 -8.05
C TYR A 38 -10.55 -5.89 -8.60
N THR A 39 -11.35 -5.11 -9.34
CA THR A 39 -12.63 -5.49 -9.92
C THR A 39 -12.52 -6.24 -11.25
N THR A 40 -11.37 -6.27 -11.94
CA THR A 40 -11.29 -6.89 -13.30
C THR A 40 -10.34 -8.07 -13.44
N GLN A 41 -9.58 -8.44 -12.41
CA GLN A 41 -8.72 -9.63 -12.46
C GLN A 41 -9.31 -10.78 -11.62
N PRO A 42 -9.97 -11.78 -12.24
CA PRO A 42 -10.58 -12.90 -11.51
C PRO A 42 -9.59 -13.86 -10.83
N ARG A 43 -8.30 -13.50 -10.75
CA ARG A 43 -7.23 -14.37 -10.23
C ARG A 43 -6.13 -13.62 -9.47
N ILE A 44 -6.50 -12.64 -8.64
CA ILE A 44 -5.54 -12.06 -7.70
C ILE A 44 -5.22 -13.14 -6.66
N SER A 45 -4.06 -13.78 -6.81
CA SER A 45 -3.57 -14.75 -5.84
C SER A 45 -3.21 -14.01 -4.56
N ILE A 46 -3.45 -14.63 -3.39
CA ILE A 46 -3.07 -14.09 -2.07
C ILE A 46 -1.62 -13.58 -2.09
N LYS A 47 -0.74 -14.29 -2.82
CA LYS A 47 0.65 -13.92 -3.04
C LYS A 47 0.85 -12.57 -3.75
N ALA A 48 0.04 -12.23 -4.75
CA ALA A 48 0.12 -10.94 -5.45
C ALA A 48 -0.31 -9.78 -4.55
N LEU A 49 -1.29 -10.03 -3.68
CA LEU A 49 -1.72 -9.09 -2.64
C LEU A 49 -0.66 -8.89 -1.55
N GLU A 50 0.02 -9.96 -1.15
CA GLU A 50 1.16 -9.89 -0.22
C GLU A 50 2.33 -9.11 -0.83
N ASP A 51 2.67 -9.37 -2.09
CA ASP A 51 3.72 -8.69 -2.84
C ASP A 51 3.44 -7.18 -2.99
N TYR A 52 2.17 -6.83 -3.26
CA TYR A 52 1.71 -5.44 -3.29
C TYR A 52 1.81 -4.76 -1.92
N LEU A 53 1.38 -5.44 -0.85
CA LEU A 53 1.51 -4.93 0.52
C LEU A 53 2.99 -4.72 0.89
N GLU A 54 3.87 -5.63 0.49
CA GLU A 54 5.31 -5.53 0.76
C GLU A 54 5.94 -4.36 0.01
N SER A 55 5.58 -4.17 -1.26
CA SER A 55 5.99 -3.01 -2.07
C SER A 55 5.57 -1.69 -1.42
N LEU A 56 4.30 -1.57 -1.01
CA LEU A 56 3.79 -0.38 -0.30
C LEU A 56 4.56 -0.12 1.02
N LYS A 57 4.82 -1.17 1.80
CA LYS A 57 5.63 -1.06 3.03
C LYS A 57 7.05 -0.61 2.74
N GLN A 58 7.68 -1.10 1.66
CA GLN A 58 9.02 -0.66 1.27
C GLN A 58 9.04 0.80 0.86
N ILE A 59 8.07 1.26 0.06
CA ILE A 59 7.96 2.67 -0.34
C ILE A 59 7.80 3.55 0.90
N LEU A 60 6.87 3.21 1.80
CA LEU A 60 6.69 3.92 3.07
C LEU A 60 7.99 3.95 3.88
N LYS A 61 8.65 2.81 4.04
CA LYS A 61 9.87 2.71 4.84
C LYS A 61 11.00 3.55 4.24
N GLN A 62 11.13 3.56 2.92
CA GLN A 62 12.11 4.36 2.20
C GLN A 62 11.80 5.85 2.35
N TYR A 63 10.53 6.23 2.24
CA TYR A 63 10.05 7.59 2.45
C TYR A 63 10.38 8.06 3.88
N ILE A 64 9.98 7.30 4.90
CA ILE A 64 10.28 7.60 6.30
C ILE A 64 11.79 7.71 6.52
N LYS A 65 12.60 6.79 5.99
CA LYS A 65 14.05 6.83 6.14
C LYS A 65 14.68 8.07 5.51
N THR A 66 14.10 8.56 4.41
CA THR A 66 14.59 9.74 3.69
C THR A 66 14.10 11.02 4.37
N HIS A 67 12.86 11.05 4.86
CA HIS A 67 12.26 12.19 5.57
C HIS A 67 12.78 12.37 6.99
N HIS A 68 13.08 11.28 7.70
CA HIS A 68 13.58 11.29 9.08
C HIS A 68 15.09 11.56 9.18
N LYS A 69 15.73 11.89 8.04
CA LYS A 69 17.16 12.24 7.96
C LYS A 69 17.42 13.75 8.07
N LYS A 70 16.43 14.53 8.51
CA LYS A 70 16.53 15.98 8.70
C LYS A 70 16.65 16.32 10.18
#